data_AF-A0A2N6FTH3-F1
#
_entry.id   AF-A0A2N6FTH3-F1
#
_cell.length_a   1.000
_cell.length_b   1.000
_cell.length_c   1.000
_cell.angle_alpha   90.00
_cell.angle_beta   90.00
_cell.angle_gamma   90.00
#
_symmetry.space_group_name_H-M   'P 1'
#
loop_
_entity.id
_entity.type
_entity.pdbx_description
1 polymer ?
#
loop_
_entity_poly.entity_id
_entity_poly.type
_entity_poly.pdbx_seq_one_letter_code
_entity_poly.pdbx_strand_id
1 'polypeptide(L)'
;MNIGIVANICNIVNKKTHKIAIRFQVIGNRIKECRESAGFTQDEFCIKIEKSKSTLLNYEKNESDPSVKTAILIAEICDVDKMWLLTGDKEECNINYKDEIIKTLENLNENDLKSVYHFAKSKEN
;
A
#
# COMPACT_ATOMS: atom_id res chain seq x y z
N MET A 1 -16.17 -38.95 15.68
CA MET A 1 -16.18 -37.48 15.73
C MET A 1 -15.41 -36.99 14.51
N ASN A 2 -16.06 -36.24 13.61
CA ASN A 2 -15.62 -36.05 12.22
C ASN A 2 -14.40 -35.11 12.13
N ILE A 3 -13.21 -35.70 12.03
CA ILE A 3 -11.89 -35.05 12.04
C ILE A 3 -11.78 -33.99 10.93
N GLY A 4 -12.51 -34.18 9.81
CA GLY A 4 -12.54 -33.23 8.69
C GLY A 4 -13.30 -31.93 8.98
N ILE A 5 -14.29 -31.94 9.88
CA ILE A 5 -15.03 -30.73 10.26
C ILE A 5 -14.15 -29.81 11.13
N VAL A 6 -13.40 -30.39 12.07
CA VAL A 6 -12.50 -29.62 12.97
C VAL A 6 -11.37 -28.96 12.18
N ALA A 7 -10.77 -29.66 11.21
CA ALA A 7 -9.73 -29.09 10.35
C ALA A 7 -10.24 -27.94 9.48
N ASN A 8 -11.46 -28.05 8.94
CA ASN A 8 -12.08 -27.00 8.13
C ASN A 8 -12.48 -25.78 8.97
N ILE A 9 -13.00 -26.00 10.19
CA ILE A 9 -13.27 -24.92 11.15
C ILE A 9 -11.97 -24.21 11.55
N CYS A 10 -10.89 -24.95 11.83
CA CYS A 10 -9.58 -24.36 12.15
C CYS A 10 -9.04 -23.49 11.01
N ASN A 11 -9.18 -23.94 9.74
CA ASN A 11 -8.78 -23.17 8.56
C ASN A 11 -9.64 -21.91 8.33
N ILE A 12 -10.95 -21.99 8.57
CA ILE A 12 -11.87 -20.84 8.46
C ILE A 12 -11.60 -19.82 9.57
N VAL A 13 -11.38 -20.29 10.80
CA VAL A 13 -11.01 -19.46 11.96
C VAL A 13 -9.65 -18.79 11.71
N ASN A 14 -8.64 -19.51 11.21
CA ASN A 14 -7.33 -18.95 10.84
C ASN A 14 -7.42 -17.91 9.72
N LYS A 15 -8.20 -18.16 8.65
CA LYS A 15 -8.37 -17.18 7.56
C LYS A 15 -9.10 -15.91 8.01
N LYS A 16 -10.11 -16.02 8.89
CA LYS A 16 -10.81 -14.85 9.44
C LYS A 16 -9.95 -14.08 10.44
N THR A 17 -9.22 -14.76 11.33
CA THR A 17 -8.31 -14.11 12.29
C THR A 17 -7.16 -13.41 11.56
N HIS A 18 -6.62 -13.98 10.48
CA HIS A 18 -5.59 -13.30 9.68
C HIS A 18 -6.14 -12.03 9.01
N LYS A 19 -7.35 -12.09 8.44
CA LYS A 19 -8.02 -10.94 7.82
C LYS A 19 -8.39 -9.84 8.83
N ILE A 20 -8.69 -10.19 10.08
CA ILE A 20 -8.92 -9.25 11.19
C ILE A 20 -7.61 -8.66 11.72
N ALA A 21 -6.54 -9.45 11.84
CA ALA A 21 -5.22 -8.99 12.27
C ALA A 21 -4.55 -8.06 11.25
N ILE A 22 -4.81 -8.24 9.95
CA ILE A 22 -4.34 -7.32 8.90
C ILE A 22 -4.95 -5.93 9.05
N ARG A 23 -6.19 -5.81 9.55
CA ARG A 23 -6.92 -4.54 9.69
C ARG A 23 -6.45 -3.65 10.85
N PHE A 24 -5.66 -4.17 11.80
CA PHE A 24 -5.10 -3.41 12.93
C PHE A 24 -3.57 -3.51 12.97
N GLN A 25 -2.92 -3.32 11.82
CA GLN A 25 -1.49 -3.06 11.87
C GLN A 25 -1.25 -1.70 12.52
N VAL A 26 -0.19 -1.61 13.31
CA VAL A 26 0.32 -0.35 13.87
C VAL A 26 1.12 0.39 12.79
N ILE A 27 1.21 1.72 12.91
CA ILE A 27 1.82 2.56 11.87
C ILE A 27 3.27 2.15 11.54
N GLY A 28 4.04 1.69 12.52
CA GLY A 28 5.41 1.23 12.31
C GLY A 28 5.52 0.06 11.33
N ASN A 29 4.59 -0.88 11.38
CA ASN A 29 4.55 -2.00 10.42
C ASN A 29 4.28 -1.48 9.00
N ARG A 30 3.39 -0.51 8.85
CA ARG A 30 3.11 0.12 7.54
C ARG A 30 4.30 0.91 7.03
N ILE A 31 5.02 1.65 7.88
CA ILE A 31 6.24 2.36 7.51
C ILE A 31 7.28 1.37 6.96
N LYS A 32 7.45 0.23 7.64
CA LYS A 32 8.35 -0.83 7.20
C LYS A 32 7.92 -1.39 5.84
N GLU A 33 6.64 -1.71 5.68
CA GLU A 33 6.07 -2.20 4.42
C GLU A 33 6.27 -1.21 3.27
N CYS A 34 6.04 0.09 3.51
CA CYS A 34 6.27 1.15 2.53
C CYS A 34 7.73 1.19 2.10
N ARG A 35 8.66 1.19 3.07
CA ARG A 35 10.10 1.22 2.81
C ARG A 35 10.54 0.03 1.96
N GLU A 36 10.12 -1.17 2.34
CA GLU A 36 10.49 -2.42 1.66
C GLU A 36 9.87 -2.49 0.26
N SER A 37 8.62 -2.05 0.09
CA SER A 37 7.94 -1.99 -1.21
C SER A 37 8.57 -0.98 -2.16
N ALA A 38 9.09 0.13 -1.62
CA ALA A 38 9.85 1.12 -2.37
C ALA A 38 11.32 0.71 -2.63
N GLY A 39 11.76 -0.44 -2.12
CA GLY A 39 13.09 -0.99 -2.37
C GLY A 39 14.23 -0.33 -1.59
N PHE A 40 13.94 0.40 -0.50
CA PHE A 40 14.97 1.09 0.27
C PHE A 40 15.48 0.26 1.45
N THR A 41 16.79 0.34 1.70
CA THR A 41 17.38 -0.07 2.97
C THR A 41 17.01 0.93 4.08
N GLN A 42 17.15 0.53 5.36
CA GLN A 42 16.94 1.45 6.48
C GLN A 42 17.90 2.66 6.45
N ASP A 43 19.13 2.45 5.98
CA ASP A 43 20.14 3.52 5.86
C ASP A 43 19.76 4.55 4.79
N GLU A 44 19.33 4.10 3.60
CA GLU A 44 18.90 5.00 2.54
C GLU A 44 17.61 5.73 2.92
N PHE A 45 16.67 5.02 3.54
CA PHE A 45 15.38 5.58 3.87
C PHE A 45 15.46 6.62 4.97
N CYS A 46 16.27 6.40 6.02
CA CYS A 46 16.39 7.36 7.12
C CYS A 46 16.95 8.71 6.64
N ILE A 47 17.86 8.70 5.66
CA ILE A 47 18.37 9.90 5.01
C ILE A 47 17.24 10.65 4.28
N LYS A 48 16.41 9.93 3.51
CA LYS A 48 15.30 10.52 2.75
C LYS A 48 14.23 11.16 3.64
N ILE A 49 13.93 10.56 4.78
CA ILE A 49 12.92 11.09 5.72
C ILE A 49 13.50 12.07 6.75
N GLU A 50 14.79 12.43 6.62
CA GLU A 50 15.52 13.33 7.51
C GLU A 50 15.48 12.87 8.99
N LYS A 51 15.70 11.57 9.22
CA LYS A 51 15.75 10.96 10.56
C LYS A 51 17.02 10.15 10.76
N SER A 52 17.37 9.94 12.03
CA SER A 52 18.42 8.98 12.36
C SER A 52 17.94 7.54 12.09
N LYS A 53 18.89 6.65 11.78
CA LYS A 53 18.59 5.21 11.62
C LYS A 53 17.93 4.63 12.87
N SER A 54 18.37 5.04 14.07
CA SER A 54 17.77 4.58 15.33
C SER A 54 16.32 5.05 15.46
N THR A 55 16.01 6.28 15.06
CA THR A 55 14.65 6.80 15.06
C THR A 55 13.75 6.01 14.11
N LEU A 56 14.22 5.74 12.88
CA LEU A 56 13.50 4.90 11.93
C LEU A 56 13.29 3.47 12.47
N LEU A 57 14.32 2.89 13.10
CA LEU A 57 14.23 1.56 13.70
C LEU A 57 13.15 1.52 14.80
N ASN A 58 13.10 2.54 15.65
CA ASN A 58 12.09 2.65 16.70
C ASN A 58 10.68 2.80 16.10
N TYR A 59 10.53 3.56 15.00
CA TYR A 59 9.28 3.61 14.25
C TYR A 59 8.87 2.22 13.77
N GLU A 60 9.75 1.51 13.05
CA GLU A 60 9.44 0.19 12.47
C GLU A 60 9.21 -0.91 13.52
N LYS A 61 9.70 -0.73 14.75
CA LYS A 61 9.44 -1.60 15.90
C LYS A 61 8.23 -1.18 16.74
N ASN A 62 7.59 -0.06 16.41
CA ASN A 62 6.49 0.52 17.17
C ASN A 62 6.91 0.93 18.60
N GLU A 63 8.18 1.29 18.78
CA GLU A 63 8.73 1.81 20.03
C GLU A 63 8.53 3.34 20.15
N SER A 64 8.29 4.01 19.01
CA SER A 64 7.88 5.41 18.96
C SER A 64 7.05 5.70 17.71
N ASP A 65 6.27 6.77 17.75
CA ASP A 65 5.48 7.22 16.61
C ASP A 65 6.19 8.33 15.81
N PRO A 66 6.05 8.36 14.48
CA PRO A 66 6.46 9.52 13.69
C PRO A 66 5.60 10.74 14.00
N SER A 67 6.16 11.94 13.82
CA SER A 67 5.31 13.13 13.77
C SER A 67 4.44 13.11 12.51
N VAL A 68 3.31 13.83 12.53
CA VAL A 68 2.43 13.97 11.35
C VAL A 68 3.20 14.42 10.11
N LYS A 69 4.10 15.41 10.26
CA LYS A 69 4.96 15.87 9.17
C LYS A 69 5.84 14.75 8.61
N THR A 70 6.40 13.91 9.49
CA THR A 70 7.25 12.78 9.08
C THR A 70 6.42 11.69 8.38
N ALA A 71 5.22 11.40 8.88
CA ALA A 71 4.32 10.44 8.24
C ALA A 71 3.89 10.90 6.83
N ILE A 72 3.57 12.19 6.65
CA ILE A 72 3.25 12.75 5.33
C ILE A 72 4.44 12.61 4.37
N LEU A 73 5.65 12.93 4.84
CA LEU A 73 6.88 12.79 4.04
C LEU A 73 7.15 11.32 3.64
N ILE A 74 6.96 10.38 4.57
CA ILE A 74 7.06 8.94 4.29
C ILE A 74 6.07 8.53 3.20
N ALA A 75 4.81 8.98 3.30
CA ALA A 75 3.79 8.66 2.32
C ALA A 75 4.14 9.18 0.91
N GLU A 76 4.72 10.38 0.82
CA GLU A 76 5.17 10.98 -0.44
C GLU A 76 6.37 10.25 -1.05
N ILE A 77 7.37 9.90 -0.24
CA ILE A 77 8.57 9.19 -0.72
C ILE A 77 8.22 7.78 -1.20
N CYS A 78 7.28 7.13 -0.54
CA CYS A 78 6.88 5.75 -0.85
C CYS A 78 5.71 5.68 -1.83
N ASP A 79 5.19 6.81 -2.30
CA ASP A 79 4.03 6.89 -3.20
C ASP A 79 2.81 6.09 -2.70
N VAL A 80 2.46 6.32 -1.42
CA VAL A 80 1.30 5.67 -0.78
C VAL A 80 0.29 6.70 -0.27
N ASP A 81 -0.95 6.26 -0.11
CA ASP A 81 -1.99 7.11 0.47
C ASP A 81 -1.66 7.50 1.93
N LYS A 82 -1.73 8.80 2.21
CA LYS A 82 -1.40 9.37 3.52
C LYS A 82 -2.39 8.88 4.58
N MET A 83 -3.67 8.76 4.21
CA MET A 83 -4.72 8.34 5.13
C MET A 83 -4.50 6.89 5.52
N TRP A 84 -4.26 6.01 4.55
CA TRP A 84 -3.91 4.62 4.78
C TRP A 84 -2.68 4.46 5.68
N LEU A 85 -1.61 5.24 5.45
CA LEU A 85 -0.42 5.15 6.31
C LEU A 85 -0.77 5.51 7.77
N LEU A 86 -1.62 6.50 7.99
CA LEU A 86 -2.00 6.96 9.32
C LEU A 86 -3.01 6.02 10.01
N THR A 87 -4.07 5.61 9.30
CA THR A 87 -5.20 4.87 9.89
C THR A 87 -5.09 3.36 9.72
N GLY A 88 -4.38 2.88 8.69
CA GLY A 88 -4.40 1.49 8.26
C GLY A 88 -5.66 1.11 7.48
N ASP A 89 -6.63 2.01 7.36
CA ASP A 89 -7.80 1.83 6.52
C ASP A 89 -7.36 2.03 5.08
N LYS A 90 -7.17 0.91 4.36
CA LYS A 90 -7.22 0.99 2.90
C LYS A 90 -8.68 1.29 2.59
N GLU A 91 -9.00 2.55 2.28
CA GLU A 91 -10.18 2.76 1.45
C GLU A 91 -9.97 1.86 0.25
N GLU A 92 -10.88 0.91 0.03
CA GLU A 92 -10.98 0.30 -1.28
C GLU A 92 -11.32 1.46 -2.19
N CYS A 93 -10.31 2.03 -2.85
CA CYS A 93 -10.54 3.07 -3.82
C CYS A 93 -11.42 2.41 -4.87
N ASN A 94 -12.72 2.73 -4.84
CA ASN A 94 -13.67 2.29 -5.83
C ASN A 94 -13.42 3.16 -7.07
N ILE A 95 -12.24 3.00 -7.65
CA ILE A 95 -11.80 3.72 -8.83
C ILE A 95 -12.67 3.19 -9.96
N ASN A 96 -13.55 4.05 -10.48
CA ASN A 96 -14.17 3.78 -11.76
C ASN A 96 -13.10 3.99 -12.84
N TYR A 97 -12.32 2.93 -13.10
CA TYR A 97 -11.24 2.98 -14.09
C TYR A 97 -11.71 3.48 -15.45
N LYS A 98 -12.97 3.23 -15.82
CA LYS A 98 -13.52 3.74 -17.07
C LYS A 98 -13.59 5.27 -17.07
N ASP A 99 -14.08 5.87 -15.99
CA ASP A 99 -14.20 7.33 -15.88
C ASP A 99 -12.81 7.99 -15.82
N GLU A 100 -11.89 7.43 -15.03
CA GLU A 100 -10.52 7.95 -14.93
C GLU A 100 -9.75 7.83 -16.25
N ILE A 101 -9.92 6.72 -16.98
CA ILE A 101 -9.34 6.57 -18.32
C ILE A 101 -9.93 7.64 -19.24
N ILE A 102 -11.25 7.84 -19.28
CA ILE A 102 -11.87 8.84 -20.16
C ILE A 102 -11.31 10.25 -19.89
N LYS A 103 -11.26 10.68 -18.62
CA LYS A 103 -10.66 11.98 -18.23
C LYS A 103 -9.20 12.10 -18.67
N THR A 104 -8.45 11.02 -18.55
CA THR A 104 -7.03 11.00 -18.95
C THR A 104 -6.90 11.15 -20.47
N LEU A 105 -7.73 10.42 -21.23
CA LEU A 105 -7.71 10.45 -22.70
C LEU A 105 -8.07 11.83 -23.27
N GLU A 106 -8.92 12.62 -22.60
CA GLU A 106 -9.30 13.97 -23.04
C GLU A 106 -8.10 14.94 -23.16
N ASN A 107 -7.02 14.67 -22.43
CA ASN A 107 -5.84 15.55 -22.38
C ASN A 107 -4.65 15.02 -23.20
N LEU A 108 -4.79 13.89 -23.89
CA LEU A 108 -3.72 13.29 -24.69
C LEU A 108 -3.70 13.84 -26.12
N ASN A 109 -2.51 13.85 -26.72
CA ASN A 109 -2.37 14.13 -28.14
C ASN A 109 -2.71 12.90 -29.00
N GLU A 110 -2.86 13.12 -30.31
CA GLU A 110 -3.23 12.10 -31.28
C GLU A 110 -2.28 10.89 -31.34
N ASN A 111 -0.97 11.10 -31.12
CA ASN A 111 0.01 10.01 -31.17
C ASN A 111 -0.08 9.12 -29.92
N ASP A 112 -0.30 9.72 -28.76
CA ASP A 112 -0.49 9.00 -27.51
C ASP A 112 -1.82 8.22 -27.54
N LEU A 113 -2.88 8.83 -28.06
CA LEU A 113 -4.18 8.16 -28.28
C LEU A 113 -4.06 6.94 -29.19
N LYS A 114 -3.31 7.04 -30.30
CA LYS A 114 -3.05 5.90 -31.20
C LYS A 114 -2.32 4.76 -30.48
N SER A 115 -1.36 5.09 -29.64
CA SER A 115 -0.62 4.10 -28.86
C SER A 115 -1.55 3.35 -27.90
N VAL A 116 -2.42 4.08 -27.19
CA VAL A 116 -3.43 3.49 -26.30
C VAL A 116 -4.43 2.63 -27.08
N TYR A 117 -4.89 3.09 -28.25
CA TYR A 117 -5.80 2.34 -29.12
C TYR A 117 -5.20 0.99 -29.54
N HIS A 118 -3.98 0.99 -30.07
CA HIS A 118 -3.34 -0.24 -30.51
C HIS A 118 -3.08 -1.20 -29.36
N PHE A 119 -2.72 -0.67 -28.18
CA PHE A 119 -2.61 -1.47 -26.96
C PHE A 119 -3.94 -2.13 -26.59
N ALA A 120 -5.03 -1.37 -26.50
CA ALA A 120 -6.35 -1.90 -26.16
C ALA A 120 -6.82 -2.94 -27.19
N LYS A 121 -6.65 -2.64 -28.48
CA LYS A 121 -7.03 -3.54 -29.59
C LYS A 121 -6.25 -4.85 -29.56
N SER A 122 -4.99 -4.83 -29.12
CA SER A 122 -4.17 -6.04 -29.01
C SER A 122 -4.69 -7.06 -27.99
N LYS A 123 -5.57 -6.65 -27.07
CA LYS A 123 -6.17 -7.51 -26.03
C LYS A 123 -7.48 -8.18 -26.45
N GLU A 124 -8.02 -7.82 -27.61
CA GLU A 124 -9.25 -8.43 -28.15
C GLU A 124 -8.99 -9.73 -28.95
N ASN A 125 -7.72 -10.12 -29.10
CA ASN A 125 -7.27 -11.37 -29.73
C ASN A 125 -6.62 -12.29 -28.69
#